data_AF-A0A3D4ZT05-F1
#
_entry.id   AF-A0A3D4ZT05-F1
#
_cell.length_a   1.000
_cell.length_b   1.000
_cell.length_c   1.000
_cell.angle_alpha   90.00
_cell.angle_beta   90.00
_cell.angle_gamma   90.00
#
_symmetry.space_group_name_H-M   'P 1'
#
loop_
_entity.id
_entity.type
_entity.pdbx_description
1 polymer ?
#
loop_
_entity_poly.entity_id
_entity_poly.type
_entity_poly.pdbx_seq_one_letter_code
_entity_poly.pdbx_strand_id
1 'polypeptide(L)'
;MLFWGQKKKVPKSQEAQMAEALSAMKKDQDKKGKRRARRYAKWLPSWVDSRILVAILILAIAIIGDGIRRENQEFYATATYVSGTVQVYARGTSGAQALVEGGKLEDRSVVETGANGSVVFSFPDGSVVTVGPSSSVTIKLLEYNRGGQWRARAFYLRFGQLWARVGPYFGQESEMKVYTPSSVAAVRGTTFSVYQEPKGASDVMC
;
A
#
# COMPACT_ATOMS: atom_id res chain seq x y z
N MET A 1 51.57 62.88 -38.08
CA MET A 1 51.36 62.19 -36.80
C MET A 1 49.91 61.73 -36.74
N LEU A 2 49.65 60.42 -36.59
CA LEU A 2 48.53 59.81 -35.83
C LEU A 2 48.53 58.30 -36.11
N PHE A 3 49.15 57.54 -35.21
CA PHE A 3 49.15 56.07 -35.20
C PHE A 3 47.79 55.56 -34.71
N TRP A 4 47.11 54.74 -35.50
CA TRP A 4 45.90 54.02 -35.07
C TRP A 4 46.32 52.70 -34.41
N GLY A 5 46.23 52.63 -33.08
CA GLY A 5 46.55 51.44 -32.31
C GLY A 5 45.51 50.33 -32.51
N GLN A 6 45.93 49.19 -33.07
CA GLN A 6 45.13 47.97 -33.08
C GLN A 6 45.08 47.36 -31.67
N LYS A 7 43.89 47.26 -31.08
CA LYS A 7 43.66 46.53 -29.83
C LYS A 7 43.92 45.04 -30.06
N LYS A 8 45.07 44.54 -29.56
CA LYS A 8 45.39 43.10 -29.53
C LYS A 8 44.38 42.36 -28.65
N LYS A 9 43.75 41.32 -29.19
CA LYS A 9 42.85 40.41 -28.44
C LYS A 9 43.69 39.59 -27.45
N VAL A 10 43.37 39.69 -26.17
CA VAL A 10 43.99 38.92 -25.08
C VAL A 10 43.65 37.42 -25.25
N PRO A 11 44.60 36.48 -25.07
CA PRO A 11 44.33 35.06 -25.18
C PRO A 11 43.40 34.59 -24.04
N LYS A 12 42.24 34.03 -24.37
CA LYS A 12 41.28 33.50 -23.40
C LYS A 12 41.88 32.27 -22.68
N SER A 13 41.81 32.24 -21.34
CA SER A 13 42.15 31.09 -20.48
C SER A 13 41.43 29.81 -20.93
N GLN A 14 42.07 28.65 -20.77
CA GLN A 14 41.55 27.33 -21.14
C GLN A 14 40.18 27.05 -20.50
N GLU A 15 39.94 27.53 -19.28
CA GLU A 15 38.64 27.41 -18.60
C GLU A 15 37.53 28.18 -19.31
N ALA A 16 37.83 29.38 -19.81
CA ALA A 16 36.87 30.20 -20.55
C ALA A 16 36.53 29.57 -21.91
N GLN A 17 37.51 28.94 -22.56
CA GLN A 17 37.28 28.20 -23.81
C GLN A 17 36.44 26.94 -23.58
N MET A 18 36.70 26.21 -22.49
CA MET A 18 35.94 25.02 -22.11
C MET A 18 34.49 25.35 -21.71
N ALA A 19 34.26 26.44 -20.97
CA ALA A 19 32.92 26.91 -20.63
C ALA A 19 32.11 27.34 -21.86
N GLU A 20 32.75 28.03 -22.81
CA GLU A 20 32.13 28.43 -24.08
C GLU A 20 31.75 27.20 -24.92
N ALA A 21 32.65 26.21 -25.02
CA ALA A 21 32.40 24.94 -25.70
C ALA A 21 31.25 24.14 -25.07
N LEU A 22 31.20 24.03 -23.74
CA LEU A 22 30.11 23.36 -23.02
C LEU A 22 28.76 24.06 -23.25
N SER A 23 28.74 25.39 -23.24
CA SER A 23 27.52 26.17 -23.51
C SER A 23 27.02 26.00 -24.96
N ALA A 24 27.95 25.91 -25.92
CA ALA A 24 27.65 25.66 -27.32
C ALA A 24 27.11 24.25 -27.54
N MET A 25 27.72 23.25 -26.90
CA MET A 25 27.22 21.86 -26.91
C MET A 25 25.82 21.74 -26.30
N LYS A 26 25.56 22.40 -25.16
CA LYS A 26 24.24 22.42 -24.53
C LYS A 26 23.18 23.04 -25.45
N LYS A 27 23.50 24.16 -26.10
CA LYS A 27 22.60 24.79 -27.10
C LYS A 27 22.33 23.89 -28.29
N ASP A 28 23.32 23.13 -28.76
CA ASP A 28 23.14 22.19 -29.88
C ASP A 28 22.30 20.97 -29.47
N GLN A 29 22.50 20.45 -28.25
CA GLN A 29 21.65 19.41 -27.68
C GLN A 29 20.19 19.87 -27.54
N ASP A 30 19.95 21.08 -27.03
CA ASP A 30 18.61 21.66 -26.93
C ASP A 30 17.96 21.83 -28.32
N LYS A 31 18.73 22.28 -29.32
CA LYS A 31 18.25 22.38 -30.71
C LYS A 31 17.91 21.01 -31.30
N LYS A 32 18.73 19.98 -31.06
CA LYS A 32 18.48 18.61 -31.49
C LYS A 32 17.24 18.02 -30.79
N GLY A 33 17.06 18.26 -29.50
CA GLY A 33 15.86 17.87 -28.73
C GLY A 33 14.59 18.52 -29.29
N LYS A 34 14.62 19.84 -29.52
CA LYS A 34 13.50 20.59 -30.13
C LYS A 34 13.17 20.09 -31.56
N ARG A 35 14.19 19.75 -32.36
CA ARG A 35 14.00 19.17 -33.71
C ARG A 35 13.38 17.77 -33.66
N ARG A 36 13.75 16.94 -32.67
CA ARG A 36 13.14 15.62 -32.45
C ARG A 36 11.69 15.75 -31.97
N ALA A 37 11.41 16.60 -30.99
CA ALA A 37 10.05 16.86 -30.49
C ALA A 37 9.10 17.35 -31.61
N ARG A 38 9.57 18.26 -32.48
CA ARG A 38 8.82 18.73 -33.65
C ARG A 38 8.56 17.63 -34.69
N ARG A 39 9.40 16.60 -34.74
CA ARG A 39 9.23 15.46 -35.65
C ARG A 39 8.13 14.52 -35.16
N TYR A 40 8.08 14.26 -33.85
CA TYR A 40 6.99 13.50 -33.23
C TYR A 40 5.64 14.24 -33.29
N ALA A 41 5.65 15.57 -33.11
CA ALA A 41 4.45 16.41 -33.26
C ALA A 41 3.82 16.38 -34.67
N LYS A 42 4.58 15.98 -35.71
CA LYS A 42 4.09 15.85 -37.09
C LYS A 42 3.45 14.50 -37.41
N TRP A 43 3.63 13.48 -36.56
CA TRP A 43 3.04 12.16 -36.75
C TRP A 43 1.65 12.04 -36.11
N LEU A 44 1.32 12.96 -35.20
CA LEU A 44 -0.01 13.07 -34.63
C LEU A 44 -0.95 13.78 -35.63
N PRO A 45 -2.13 13.22 -35.93
CA PRO A 45 -3.12 13.88 -36.77
C PRO A 45 -3.50 15.27 -36.24
N SER A 46 -3.72 16.24 -37.13
CA SER A 46 -3.99 17.65 -36.78
C SER A 46 -5.29 17.89 -35.98
N TRP A 47 -6.16 16.88 -35.87
CA TRP A 47 -7.38 16.91 -35.06
C TRP A 47 -7.13 16.55 -33.58
N VAL A 48 -5.96 16.00 -33.27
CA VAL A 48 -5.59 15.63 -31.90
C VAL A 48 -4.98 16.85 -31.21
N ASP A 49 -5.84 17.62 -30.55
CA ASP A 49 -5.43 18.72 -29.69
C ASP A 49 -4.53 18.20 -28.55
N SER A 50 -3.45 18.92 -28.24
CA SER A 50 -2.55 18.57 -27.13
C SER A 50 -3.29 18.46 -25.79
N ARG A 51 -4.44 19.15 -25.66
CA ARG A 51 -5.34 19.04 -24.50
C ARG A 51 -5.95 17.64 -24.37
N ILE A 52 -6.30 17.00 -25.48
CA ILE A 52 -6.86 15.64 -25.51
C ILE A 52 -5.80 14.63 -25.05
N LEU A 53 -4.56 14.79 -25.50
CA LEU A 53 -3.44 13.93 -25.07
C LEU A 53 -3.15 14.07 -23.58
N VAL A 54 -3.17 15.30 -23.05
CA VAL A 54 -2.99 15.54 -21.61
C VAL A 54 -4.15 14.94 -20.81
N ALA A 55 -5.39 15.09 -21.28
CA ALA A 55 -6.55 14.47 -20.63
C ALA A 55 -6.47 12.94 -20.61
N ILE A 56 -6.08 12.31 -21.73
CA ILE A 56 -5.86 10.86 -21.82
C ILE A 56 -4.73 10.42 -20.90
N LEU A 57 -3.64 11.18 -20.81
CA LEU A 57 -2.52 10.88 -19.93
C LEU A 57 -2.94 10.94 -18.45
N ILE A 58 -3.67 11.99 -18.05
CA ILE A 58 -4.21 12.12 -16.69
C ILE A 58 -5.16 10.97 -16.38
N LEU A 59 -6.03 10.61 -17.32
CA LEU A 59 -6.97 9.50 -17.16
C LEU A 59 -6.22 8.16 -17.02
N ALA A 60 -5.18 7.92 -17.83
CA ALA A 60 -4.36 6.72 -17.73
C ALA A 60 -3.65 6.62 -16.37
N ILE A 61 -3.09 7.74 -15.88
CA ILE A 61 -2.47 7.81 -14.55
C ILE A 61 -3.52 7.53 -13.46
N ALA A 62 -4.73 8.08 -13.57
CA ALA A 62 -5.80 7.84 -12.61
C ALA A 62 -6.23 6.37 -12.57
N ILE A 63 -6.35 5.71 -13.72
CA ILE A 63 -6.71 4.28 -13.80
C ILE A 63 -5.62 3.40 -13.19
N ILE A 64 -4.34 3.66 -13.54
CA ILE A 64 -3.20 2.92 -12.97
C ILE A 64 -3.12 3.14 -11.46
N GLY A 65 -3.28 4.40 -11.01
CA GLY A 65 -3.29 4.76 -9.61
C GLY A 65 -4.41 4.08 -8.82
N ASP A 66 -5.63 4.01 -9.36
CA ASP A 66 -6.73 3.29 -8.73
C ASP A 66 -6.46 1.77 -8.69
N GLY A 67 -5.86 1.22 -9.74
CA GLY A 67 -5.43 -0.18 -9.78
C GLY A 67 -4.47 -0.53 -8.65
N ILE A 68 -3.41 0.27 -8.45
CA ILE A 68 -2.42 0.09 -7.37
C ILE A 68 -3.08 0.28 -6.00
N ARG A 69 -3.96 1.29 -5.86
CA ARG A 69 -4.64 1.56 -4.59
C ARG A 69 -5.50 0.39 -4.14
N ARG A 70 -6.24 -0.24 -5.07
CA ARG A 70 -7.08 -1.42 -4.78
C ARG A 70 -6.24 -2.62 -4.34
N GLU A 71 -5.09 -2.83 -4.98
CA GLU A 71 -4.17 -3.91 -4.61
C GLU A 71 -3.68 -3.77 -3.17
N ASN A 72 -3.27 -2.57 -2.77
CA ASN A 72 -2.77 -2.33 -1.43
C ASN A 72 -3.84 -2.54 -0.33
N GLN A 73 -5.14 -2.43 -0.64
CA GLN A 73 -6.19 -2.58 0.39
C GLN A 73 -6.33 -4.01 0.91
N GLU A 74 -5.93 -5.02 0.15
CA GLU A 74 -6.10 -6.43 0.51
C GLU A 74 -5.10 -6.91 1.58
N PHE A 75 -4.04 -6.12 1.82
CA PHE A 75 -2.99 -6.40 2.80
C PHE A 75 -3.26 -5.80 4.19
N TYR A 76 -4.41 -5.14 4.38
CA TYR A 76 -4.77 -4.51 5.63
C TYR A 76 -6.22 -4.82 6.03
N ALA A 77 -6.46 -4.99 7.33
CA ALA A 77 -7.80 -4.97 7.89
C ALA A 77 -8.15 -3.55 8.36
N THR A 78 -9.42 -3.14 8.28
CA THR A 78 -9.87 -1.82 8.78
C THR A 78 -10.75 -2.02 10.00
N ALA A 79 -10.42 -1.36 11.12
CA ALA A 79 -11.24 -1.34 12.32
C ALA A 79 -12.50 -0.51 12.07
N THR A 80 -13.64 -1.15 11.89
CA THR A 80 -14.92 -0.46 11.62
C THR A 80 -15.67 -0.08 12.88
N TYR A 81 -15.37 -0.74 14.00
CA TYR A 81 -15.94 -0.44 15.29
C TYR A 81 -14.91 -0.73 16.38
N VAL A 82 -14.75 0.20 17.33
CA VAL A 82 -13.86 0.05 18.47
C VAL A 82 -14.59 0.49 19.73
N SER A 83 -14.61 -0.36 20.76
CA SER A 83 -15.21 -0.07 22.05
C SER A 83 -14.22 -0.37 23.18
N GLY A 84 -14.24 0.44 24.23
CA GLY A 84 -13.36 0.30 25.39
C GLY A 84 -11.87 0.43 25.06
N THR A 85 -11.03 -0.24 25.85
CA THR A 85 -9.57 -0.17 25.66
C THR A 85 -9.10 -1.21 24.65
N VAL A 86 -8.60 -0.74 23.50
CA VAL A 86 -7.99 -1.58 22.47
C VAL A 86 -6.63 -1.00 22.09
N GLN A 87 -5.60 -1.83 22.16
CA GLN A 87 -4.22 -1.47 21.85
C GLN A 87 -3.73 -2.30 20.66
N VAL A 88 -2.91 -1.68 19.82
CA VAL A 88 -2.25 -2.33 18.69
C VAL A 88 -0.74 -2.12 18.77
N TYR A 89 -0.02 -3.20 18.55
CA TYR A 89 1.42 -3.22 18.40
C TYR A 89 1.72 -3.46 16.93
N ALA A 90 1.91 -2.37 16.18
CA ALA A 90 2.21 -2.42 14.76
C ALA A 90 3.63 -2.94 14.50
N ARG A 91 3.82 -3.60 13.36
CA ARG A 91 5.12 -4.12 12.94
C ARG A 91 6.17 -2.99 12.91
N GLY A 92 7.31 -3.20 13.57
CA GLY A 92 8.44 -2.27 13.56
C GLY A 92 8.26 -1.02 14.43
N THR A 93 7.15 -0.91 15.17
CA THR A 93 6.95 0.15 16.16
C THR A 93 7.24 -0.39 17.56
N SER A 94 8.06 0.34 18.33
CA SER A 94 8.32 0.04 19.73
C SER A 94 7.26 0.71 20.61
N GLY A 95 6.07 0.13 20.69
CA GLY A 95 5.04 0.61 21.62
C GLY A 95 3.61 0.19 21.27
N ALA A 96 2.76 0.21 22.29
CA ALA A 96 1.32 0.07 22.13
C ALA A 96 0.73 1.40 21.63
N GLN A 97 -0.13 1.33 20.62
CA GLN A 97 -0.92 2.46 20.13
C GLN A 97 -2.40 2.17 20.36
N ALA A 98 -3.14 3.16 20.87
CA ALA A 98 -4.58 3.03 21.01
C ALA A 98 -5.20 2.91 19.62
N LEU A 99 -6.00 1.85 19.42
CA LEU A 99 -6.72 1.67 18.17
C LEU A 99 -7.97 2.53 18.16
N VAL A 100 -8.22 3.18 17.03
CA VAL A 100 -9.42 3.98 16.79
C VAL A 100 -10.14 3.46 15.54
N GLU A 101 -11.41 3.82 15.40
CA GLU A 101 -12.19 3.51 14.20
C GLU A 101 -11.51 4.10 12.94
N GLY A 102 -11.56 3.33 11.85
CA GLY A 102 -10.81 3.61 10.63
C GLY A 102 -9.33 3.20 10.69
N GLY A 103 -8.83 2.79 11.85
CA GLY A 103 -7.47 2.28 12.01
C GLY A 103 -7.19 1.08 11.11
N LYS A 104 -6.03 1.07 10.47
CA LYS A 104 -5.58 -0.02 9.61
C LYS A 104 -4.67 -0.95 10.38
N LEU A 105 -4.85 -2.24 10.14
CA LEU A 105 -4.10 -3.30 10.78
C LEU A 105 -3.32 -4.06 9.72
N GLU A 106 -2.01 -4.03 9.85
CA GLU A 106 -1.10 -4.69 8.92
C GLU A 106 -0.71 -6.08 9.41
N ASP A 107 -0.13 -6.84 8.50
CA ASP A 107 0.47 -8.12 8.82
C ASP A 107 1.49 -8.04 9.96
N ARG A 108 1.50 -9.07 10.80
CA ARG A 108 2.34 -9.18 12.02
C ARG A 108 2.01 -8.18 13.13
N SER A 109 0.89 -7.48 13.04
CA SER A 109 0.42 -6.64 14.15
C SER A 109 -0.19 -7.50 15.26
N VAL A 110 -0.06 -7.05 16.50
CA VAL A 110 -0.74 -7.65 17.67
C VAL A 110 -1.83 -6.70 18.14
N VAL A 111 -3.02 -7.24 18.39
CA VAL A 111 -4.16 -6.53 18.97
C VAL A 111 -4.40 -7.07 20.36
N GLU A 112 -4.50 -6.18 21.34
CA GLU A 112 -4.85 -6.52 22.72
C GLU A 112 -6.06 -5.71 23.16
N THR A 113 -7.06 -6.38 23.73
CA THR A 113 -8.28 -5.77 24.25
C THR A 113 -8.32 -5.89 25.77
N GLY A 114 -8.75 -4.81 26.43
CA GLY A 114 -9.01 -4.81 27.87
C GLY A 114 -10.31 -5.54 28.23
N ALA A 115 -10.66 -5.56 29.53
CA ALA A 115 -11.86 -6.23 30.03
C ALA A 115 -13.19 -5.64 29.50
N ASN A 116 -13.17 -4.39 29.04
CA ASN A 116 -14.29 -3.71 28.36
C ASN A 116 -13.99 -3.46 26.87
N GLY A 117 -12.90 -4.01 26.34
CA GLY A 117 -12.40 -3.75 24.99
C GLY A 117 -13.02 -4.68 23.97
N SER A 118 -13.43 -4.18 22.81
CA SER A 118 -13.77 -5.00 21.66
C SER A 118 -13.53 -4.24 20.37
N VAL A 119 -13.17 -4.97 19.31
CA VAL A 119 -12.94 -4.38 17.99
C VAL A 119 -13.50 -5.27 16.90
N VAL A 120 -14.08 -4.65 15.88
CA VAL A 120 -14.53 -5.30 14.65
C VAL A 120 -13.62 -4.86 13.50
N PHE A 121 -12.98 -5.83 12.87
CA PHE A 121 -12.19 -5.64 11.66
C PHE A 121 -12.98 -6.09 10.43
N SER A 122 -13.13 -5.20 9.46
CA SER A 122 -13.64 -5.55 8.13
C SER A 122 -12.50 -5.67 7.12
N PHE A 123 -12.72 -6.56 6.17
CA PHE A 123 -11.80 -6.82 5.07
C PHE A 123 -12.46 -6.52 3.71
N PRO A 124 -11.67 -6.23 2.66
CA PRO A 124 -12.22 -5.85 1.34
C PRO A 124 -13.11 -6.91 0.66
N ASP A 125 -12.93 -8.17 1.02
CA ASP A 125 -13.72 -9.32 0.53
C ASP A 125 -15.07 -9.49 1.26
N GLY A 126 -15.39 -8.60 2.20
CA GLY A 126 -16.60 -8.64 3.03
C GLY A 126 -16.50 -9.61 4.23
N SER A 127 -15.33 -10.19 4.48
CA SER A 127 -15.10 -10.92 5.73
C SER A 127 -15.04 -9.95 6.91
N VAL A 128 -15.46 -10.43 8.07
CA VAL A 128 -15.46 -9.67 9.33
C VAL A 128 -14.84 -10.52 10.43
N VAL A 129 -13.91 -9.95 11.19
CA VAL A 129 -13.32 -10.57 12.39
C VAL A 129 -13.55 -9.66 13.57
N THR A 130 -14.22 -10.17 14.60
CA THR A 130 -14.46 -9.47 15.85
C THR A 130 -13.57 -10.06 16.94
N VAL A 131 -12.85 -9.21 17.65
CA VAL A 131 -12.07 -9.57 18.83
C VAL A 131 -12.82 -9.11 20.07
N GLY A 132 -13.08 -10.06 20.97
CA GLY A 132 -13.83 -9.82 22.20
C GLY A 132 -12.98 -9.18 23.31
N PRO A 133 -13.58 -9.01 24.49
CA PRO A 133 -12.86 -8.55 25.69
C PRO A 133 -11.74 -9.47 26.13
N SER A 134 -10.77 -8.91 26.85
CA SER A 134 -9.65 -9.63 27.47
C SER A 134 -8.97 -10.61 26.50
N SER A 135 -8.66 -10.14 25.30
CA SER A 135 -8.15 -10.97 24.20
C SER A 135 -6.81 -10.47 23.68
N SER A 136 -5.98 -11.40 23.20
CA SER A 136 -4.72 -11.09 22.53
C SER A 136 -4.64 -11.88 21.23
N VAL A 137 -4.66 -11.15 20.11
CA VAL A 137 -4.70 -11.70 18.76
C VAL A 137 -3.52 -11.16 17.95
N THR A 138 -2.75 -12.05 17.33
CA THR A 138 -1.70 -11.68 16.37
C THR A 138 -2.16 -11.99 14.96
N ILE A 139 -2.00 -11.04 14.04
CA ILE A 139 -2.22 -11.27 12.61
C ILE A 139 -0.94 -11.92 12.08
N LYS A 140 -1.01 -13.19 11.67
CA LYS A 140 0.15 -13.91 11.15
C LYS A 140 0.35 -13.69 9.66
N LEU A 141 -0.75 -13.62 8.91
CA LEU A 141 -0.73 -13.54 7.45
C LEU A 141 -2.01 -12.88 6.92
N LEU A 142 -1.84 -11.95 5.98
CA LEU A 142 -2.85 -11.33 5.15
C LEU A 142 -2.31 -11.34 3.72
N GLU A 143 -2.66 -12.37 2.98
CA GLU A 143 -2.19 -12.57 1.61
C GLU A 143 -3.35 -12.56 0.62
N TYR A 144 -3.10 -11.98 -0.54
CA TYR A 144 -4.03 -11.94 -1.66
C TYR A 144 -3.29 -12.15 -2.97
N ASN A 145 -3.76 -13.14 -3.74
CA ASN A 145 -3.29 -13.38 -5.09
C ASN A 145 -4.37 -12.99 -6.09
N ARG A 146 -4.11 -11.94 -6.87
CA ARG A 146 -5.03 -11.47 -7.91
C ARG A 146 -5.12 -12.40 -9.11
N GLY A 147 -4.02 -13.05 -9.52
CA GLY A 147 -4.02 -13.95 -10.67
C GLY A 147 -4.81 -15.23 -10.41
N GLY A 148 -4.72 -15.75 -9.17
CA GLY A 148 -5.44 -16.93 -8.72
C GLY A 148 -6.77 -16.64 -8.01
N GLN A 149 -7.09 -15.37 -7.76
CA GLN A 149 -8.31 -14.95 -7.05
C GLN A 149 -8.51 -15.62 -5.68
N TRP A 150 -7.41 -15.89 -4.98
CA TRP A 150 -7.44 -16.52 -3.65
C TRP A 150 -6.78 -15.64 -2.58
N ARG A 151 -7.18 -15.88 -1.33
CA ARG A 151 -6.72 -15.18 -0.13
C ARG A 151 -6.30 -16.20 0.93
N ALA A 152 -5.21 -15.90 1.62
CA ALA A 152 -4.83 -16.65 2.81
C ALA A 152 -4.80 -15.70 4.00
N ARG A 153 -5.54 -16.05 5.06
CA ARG A 153 -5.57 -15.27 6.29
C ARG A 153 -5.29 -16.15 7.48
N ALA A 154 -4.35 -15.74 8.31
CA ALA A 154 -3.99 -16.49 9.51
C ALA A 154 -3.96 -15.56 10.73
N PHE A 155 -4.66 -15.96 11.78
CA PHE A 155 -4.68 -15.30 13.07
C PHE A 155 -4.15 -16.24 14.14
N TYR A 156 -3.48 -15.71 15.15
CA TYR A 156 -3.11 -16.44 16.35
C TYR A 156 -3.81 -15.81 17.55
N LEU A 157 -4.79 -16.52 18.10
CA LEU A 157 -5.48 -16.15 19.32
C LEU A 157 -4.71 -16.76 20.50
N ARG A 158 -3.96 -15.91 21.23
CA ARG A 158 -3.20 -16.36 22.40
C ARG A 158 -4.13 -16.70 23.56
N PHE A 159 -5.14 -15.86 23.79
CA PHE A 159 -6.22 -16.05 24.76
C PHE A 159 -7.38 -15.10 24.43
N GLY A 160 -8.55 -15.38 24.97
CA GLY A 160 -9.77 -14.58 24.80
C GLY A 160 -10.70 -15.14 23.73
N GLN A 161 -11.41 -14.26 23.02
CA GLN A 161 -12.48 -14.59 22.09
C GLN A 161 -12.25 -13.96 20.71
N LEU A 162 -12.46 -14.75 19.67
CA LEU A 162 -12.46 -14.30 18.28
C LEU A 162 -13.67 -14.86 17.57
N TRP A 163 -14.47 -14.00 16.94
CA TRP A 163 -15.52 -14.39 16.00
C TRP A 163 -15.10 -14.01 14.60
N ALA A 164 -15.31 -14.90 13.65
CA ALA A 164 -14.99 -14.66 12.26
C ALA A 164 -16.16 -15.08 11.37
N ARG A 165 -16.52 -14.20 10.46
CA ARG A 165 -17.47 -14.46 9.38
C ARG A 165 -16.73 -14.29 8.06
N VAL A 166 -16.65 -15.37 7.30
CA VAL A 166 -16.03 -15.34 5.97
C VAL A 166 -17.01 -14.70 4.97
N GLY A 167 -16.51 -13.70 4.22
CA GLY A 167 -17.27 -12.96 3.22
C GLY A 167 -17.50 -13.76 1.94
N PRO A 168 -18.52 -13.39 1.14
CA PRO A 168 -18.85 -14.09 -0.10
C PRO A 168 -17.76 -13.95 -1.18
N TYR A 169 -16.91 -12.93 -1.08
CA TYR A 169 -15.84 -12.68 -2.06
C TYR A 169 -14.48 -13.23 -1.62
N PHE A 170 -14.43 -14.07 -0.58
CA PHE A 170 -13.17 -14.59 -0.05
C PHE A 170 -12.39 -15.38 -1.10
N GLY A 171 -13.08 -16.17 -1.93
CA GLY A 171 -12.53 -17.01 -3.00
C GLY A 171 -12.60 -18.50 -2.67
N GLN A 172 -12.82 -19.36 -3.66
CA GLN A 172 -13.04 -20.80 -3.44
C GLN A 172 -11.77 -21.53 -2.98
N GLU A 173 -10.61 -21.10 -3.48
CA GLU A 173 -9.30 -21.64 -3.09
C GLU A 173 -8.72 -20.93 -1.85
N SER A 174 -9.47 -20.00 -1.26
CA SER A 174 -9.04 -19.22 -0.11
C SER A 174 -9.16 -19.98 1.20
N GLU A 175 -8.34 -19.61 2.17
CA GLU A 175 -8.29 -20.28 3.46
C GLU A 175 -8.12 -19.28 4.61
N MET A 176 -8.98 -19.40 5.62
CA MET A 176 -8.87 -18.66 6.87
C MET A 176 -8.51 -19.62 7.99
N LYS A 177 -7.42 -19.31 8.72
CA LYS A 177 -6.93 -20.10 9.86
C LYS A 177 -6.90 -19.25 11.12
N VAL A 178 -7.37 -19.84 12.22
CA VAL A 178 -7.19 -19.31 13.58
C VAL A 178 -6.43 -20.36 14.36
N TYR A 179 -5.20 -20.02 14.71
CA TYR A 179 -4.33 -20.81 15.56
C TYR A 179 -4.57 -20.41 17.02
N THR A 180 -4.62 -21.40 17.91
CA THR A 180 -4.54 -21.21 19.35
C THR A 180 -3.34 -22.01 19.88
N PRO A 181 -2.95 -21.85 21.16
CA PRO A 181 -1.95 -22.71 21.77
C PRO A 181 -2.28 -24.22 21.71
N SER A 182 -3.57 -24.58 21.64
CA SER A 182 -4.02 -25.97 21.78
C SER A 182 -4.70 -26.56 20.53
N SER A 183 -5.08 -25.74 19.54
CA SER A 183 -5.76 -26.20 18.32
C SER A 183 -5.60 -25.25 17.14
N VAL A 184 -6.10 -25.67 15.98
CA VAL A 184 -6.20 -24.85 14.77
C VAL A 184 -7.60 -25.00 14.18
N ALA A 185 -8.31 -23.89 14.04
CA ALA A 185 -9.55 -23.81 13.27
C ALA A 185 -9.23 -23.34 11.85
N ALA A 186 -9.63 -24.10 10.84
CA ALA A 186 -9.44 -23.76 9.42
C ALA A 186 -10.78 -23.83 8.70
N VAL A 187 -11.20 -22.74 8.06
CA VAL A 187 -12.49 -22.66 7.37
C VAL A 187 -12.35 -21.99 6.01
N ARG A 188 -13.29 -22.32 5.11
CA ARG A 188 -13.38 -21.74 3.76
C ARG A 188 -14.61 -20.86 3.53
N GLY A 189 -15.65 -20.95 4.38
CA GLY A 189 -16.90 -20.25 4.13
C GLY A 189 -17.98 -20.49 5.19
N THR A 190 -17.74 -20.05 6.42
CA THR A 190 -18.75 -20.09 7.49
C THR A 190 -18.56 -18.92 8.46
N THR A 191 -19.49 -18.78 9.40
CA THR A 191 -19.27 -18.04 10.64
C THR A 191 -18.79 -19.02 11.70
N PHE A 192 -17.77 -18.67 12.45
CA PHE A 192 -17.26 -19.49 13.54
C PHE A 192 -16.72 -18.60 14.66
N SER A 193 -16.64 -19.16 15.85
CA SER A 193 -16.02 -18.54 17.00
C SER A 193 -14.93 -19.45 17.57
N VAL A 194 -13.91 -18.81 18.13
CA VAL A 194 -12.83 -19.48 18.82
C VAL A 194 -12.67 -18.82 20.17
N TYR A 195 -12.72 -19.63 21.22
CA TYR A 195 -12.40 -19.23 22.58
C TYR A 195 -11.11 -19.92 23.02
N GLN A 196 -10.23 -19.21 23.69
CA GLN A 196 -9.02 -19.77 24.28
C GLN A 196 -8.83 -19.23 25.69
N GLU A 197 -8.79 -20.14 26.66
CA GLU A 197 -8.45 -19.77 28.03
C GLU A 197 -6.96 -19.41 28.16
N PRO A 198 -6.55 -18.47 29.04
CA PRO A 198 -5.15 -18.04 29.16
C PRO A 198 -4.12 -19.15 29.40
N LYS A 199 -4.52 -20.27 30.01
CA LYS A 199 -3.67 -21.43 30.30
C LYS A 199 -4.36 -22.77 30.01
N GLY A 200 -5.50 -22.74 29.32
CA GLY A 200 -6.43 -23.87 29.25
C GLY A 200 -6.71 -24.35 27.84
N ALA A 201 -7.86 -25.01 27.67
CA ALA A 201 -8.30 -25.54 26.39
C ALA A 201 -8.78 -24.44 25.44
N SER A 202 -8.79 -24.75 24.15
CA SER A 202 -9.53 -23.99 23.15
C SER A 202 -10.87 -24.64 22.88
N ASP A 203 -11.90 -23.82 22.66
CA ASP A 203 -13.18 -24.25 22.12
C ASP A 203 -13.44 -23.57 20.77
N VAL A 204 -13.98 -24.32 19.81
CA VAL A 204 -14.28 -23.85 18.46
C VAL A 204 -15.74 -24.18 18.18
N MET A 205 -16.56 -23.14 17.98
CA MET A 205 -17.96 -23.29 17.62
C MET A 205 -18.17 -22.81 16.17
N CYS A 206 -18.97 -23.55 15.40
CA CYS A 206 -19.26 -23.29 13.99
C CYS A 206 -20.75 -23.38 13.70
#